data_AF-A0A2X0XSI5-F1
#
_entry.id   AF-A0A2X0XSI5-F1
#
_cell.length_a   1.000
_cell.length_b   1.000
_cell.length_c   1.000
_cell.angle_alpha   90.00
_cell.angle_beta   90.00
_cell.angle_gamma   90.00
#
_symmetry.space_group_name_H-M   'P 1'
#
loop_
_entity.id
_entity.type
_entity.pdbx_description
1 polymer ?
#
loop_
_entity_poly.entity_id
_entity_poly.type
_entity_poly.pdbx_seq_one_letter_code
_entity_poly.pdbx_strand_id
1 'polypeptide(L)'
;MKRTIRKSKLNKAVFILLIISILLNIFLVASWANNNARKQEYFIYNLNQKLYELNLAINKQKENDWQDPQVLINQIEKIRVVIVDSVITNNFASSVLNDGEKEMLRRIFNFLEPLPKTDLFEVEEWDEADTEYIIRIGKVLSLSNYTTNSFPKQNWNTIVKQWAQLDKSLAIEFNQ
;
A
#
# COMPACT_ATOMS: atom_id res chain seq x y z
N MET A 1 -30.18 -54.63 24.29
CA MET A 1 -29.87 -53.44 25.11
C MET A 1 -28.48 -52.82 24.85
N LYS A 2 -27.37 -53.58 24.87
CA LYS A 2 -25.99 -53.06 24.60
C LYS A 2 -25.81 -52.33 23.24
N ARG A 3 -26.48 -52.78 22.17
CA ARG A 3 -26.35 -52.21 20.80
C ARG A 3 -26.94 -50.80 20.70
N THR A 4 -28.03 -50.53 21.42
CA THR A 4 -28.73 -49.23 21.43
C THR A 4 -27.94 -48.16 22.20
N ILE A 5 -27.34 -48.55 23.34
CA ILE A 5 -26.47 -47.68 24.15
C ILE A 5 -25.22 -47.27 23.37
N ARG A 6 -24.64 -48.19 22.58
CA ARG A 6 -23.45 -47.93 21.74
C ARG A 6 -23.76 -46.96 20.60
N LYS A 7 -24.93 -47.08 19.95
CA LYS A 7 -25.41 -46.11 18.94
C LYS A 7 -25.64 -44.71 19.52
N SER A 8 -26.24 -44.59 20.71
CA SER A 8 -26.45 -43.30 21.38
C SER A 8 -25.12 -42.59 21.70
N LYS A 9 -24.12 -43.33 22.21
CA LYS A 9 -22.77 -42.78 22.47
C LYS A 9 -22.06 -42.37 21.18
N LEU A 10 -22.18 -43.16 20.12
CA LEU A 10 -21.62 -42.83 18.81
C LEU A 10 -22.24 -41.55 18.24
N ASN A 11 -23.58 -41.42 18.31
CA ASN A 11 -24.28 -40.22 17.84
C ASN A 11 -23.89 -38.96 18.63
N LYS A 12 -23.68 -39.08 19.95
CA LYS A 12 -23.15 -37.97 20.78
C LYS A 12 -21.73 -37.59 20.38
N ALA A 13 -20.85 -38.55 20.15
CA ALA A 13 -19.49 -38.29 19.70
C ALA A 13 -19.47 -37.61 18.33
N VAL A 14 -20.28 -38.09 17.38
CA VAL A 14 -20.44 -37.47 16.05
C VAL A 14 -20.97 -36.05 16.16
N PHE A 15 -21.95 -35.80 17.04
CA PHE A 15 -22.49 -34.46 17.28
C PHE A 15 -21.45 -33.51 17.87
N ILE A 16 -20.64 -33.97 18.84
CA ILE A 16 -19.53 -33.18 19.41
C ILE A 16 -18.48 -32.88 18.34
N LEU A 17 -18.10 -33.86 17.52
CA LEU A 17 -17.14 -33.67 16.42
C LEU A 17 -17.66 -32.68 15.38
N LEU A 18 -18.97 -32.68 15.09
CA LEU A 18 -19.59 -31.69 14.21
C LEU A 18 -19.49 -30.28 14.78
N ILE A 19 -19.79 -30.09 16.07
CA ILE A 19 -19.65 -28.78 16.74
C ILE A 19 -18.18 -28.31 16.69
N ILE A 20 -17.24 -29.18 17.03
CA ILE A 20 -15.80 -28.86 16.98
C ILE A 20 -15.39 -28.47 15.56
N SER A 21 -15.84 -29.20 14.55
CA SER A 21 -15.56 -28.89 13.14
C SER A 21 -16.11 -27.53 12.73
N ILE A 22 -17.34 -27.20 13.12
CA ILE A 22 -17.93 -25.88 12.84
C ILE A 22 -17.14 -24.76 13.52
N LEU A 23 -16.81 -24.92 14.81
CA LEU A 23 -16.03 -23.94 15.55
C LEU A 23 -14.63 -23.74 14.97
N LEU A 24 -13.96 -24.82 14.56
CA LEU A 24 -12.66 -24.77 13.89
C LEU A 24 -12.76 -24.01 12.56
N ASN A 25 -13.78 -24.28 11.75
CA ASN A 25 -13.98 -23.56 10.49
C ASN A 25 -14.22 -22.06 10.73
N ILE A 26 -15.03 -21.69 11.71
CA ILE A 26 -15.24 -20.28 12.08
C ILE A 26 -13.92 -19.62 12.50
N PHE A 27 -13.15 -20.29 13.36
CA PHE A 27 -11.84 -19.80 13.80
C PHE A 27 -10.88 -19.59 12.62
N LEU A 28 -10.81 -20.55 11.70
CA LEU A 28 -9.97 -20.46 10.50
C LEU A 28 -10.37 -19.29 9.61
N VAL A 29 -11.66 -19.12 9.35
CA VAL A 29 -12.18 -17.98 8.55
C VAL A 29 -11.88 -16.65 9.24
N ALA A 30 -12.10 -16.55 10.55
CA ALA A 30 -11.82 -15.33 11.31
C ALA A 30 -10.31 -15.00 11.32
N SER A 31 -9.46 -16.00 11.52
CA SER A 31 -8.00 -15.83 11.49
C SER A 31 -7.51 -15.42 10.10
N TRP A 32 -8.07 -16.00 9.03
CA TRP A 32 -7.76 -15.63 7.65
C TRP A 32 -8.18 -14.18 7.35
N ALA A 33 -9.40 -13.81 7.73
CA ALA A 33 -9.91 -12.45 7.54
C ALA A 33 -9.05 -11.41 8.30
N ASN A 34 -8.69 -11.69 9.55
CA ASN A 34 -7.82 -10.83 10.35
C ASN A 34 -6.42 -10.70 9.74
N ASN A 35 -5.84 -11.80 9.24
CA ASN A 35 -4.54 -11.77 8.59
C ASN A 35 -4.56 -10.90 7.31
N ASN A 36 -5.62 -11.01 6.51
CA ASN A 36 -5.79 -10.17 5.33
C ASN A 36 -6.01 -8.69 5.71
N ALA A 37 -6.79 -8.40 6.75
CA ALA A 37 -6.96 -7.04 7.24
C ALA A 37 -5.62 -6.40 7.63
N ARG A 38 -4.76 -7.12 8.36
CA ARG A 38 -3.41 -6.64 8.73
C ARG A 38 -2.52 -6.37 7.51
N LYS A 39 -2.63 -7.19 6.47
CA LYS A 39 -1.91 -6.98 5.21
C LYS A 39 -2.43 -5.76 4.45
N GLN A 40 -3.73 -5.51 4.48
CA GLN A 40 -4.33 -4.30 3.91
C GLN A 40 -3.90 -3.05 4.69
N GLU A 41 -3.91 -3.11 6.02
CA GLU A 41 -3.42 -2.04 6.91
C GLU A 41 -1.95 -1.70 6.62
N TYR A 42 -1.11 -2.70 6.32
CA TYR A 42 0.26 -2.46 5.92
C TYR A 42 0.36 -1.48 4.75
N PHE A 43 -0.44 -1.64 3.69
CA PHE A 43 -0.43 -0.68 2.57
C PHE A 43 -1.06 0.67 2.94
N ILE A 44 -2.10 0.68 3.78
CA ILE A 44 -2.73 1.94 4.22
C ILE A 44 -1.69 2.84 4.89
N TYR A 45 -0.96 2.30 5.86
CA TYR A 45 -0.04 3.08 6.68
C TYR A 45 1.36 3.24 6.09
N ASN A 46 1.85 2.24 5.34
CA ASN A 46 3.22 2.28 4.80
C ASN A 46 3.27 2.78 3.35
N LEU A 47 2.20 2.67 2.58
CA LEU A 47 2.16 3.20 1.21
C LEU A 47 1.27 4.44 1.11
N ASN A 48 -0.02 4.29 1.41
CA ASN A 48 -0.98 5.37 1.12
C ASN A 48 -0.69 6.62 1.94
N GLN A 49 -0.44 6.46 3.25
CA GLN A 49 -0.05 7.58 4.10
C GLN A 49 1.28 8.23 3.66
N LYS A 50 2.25 7.45 3.17
CA LYS A 50 3.53 8.00 2.71
C LYS A 50 3.38 8.84 1.44
N LEU A 51 2.43 8.51 0.57
CA LEU A 51 2.08 9.37 -0.58
C LEU A 51 1.50 10.74 -0.14
N TYR A 52 0.72 10.79 0.95
CA TYR A 52 0.29 12.06 1.56
C TYR A 52 1.48 12.84 2.12
N GLU A 53 2.34 12.16 2.88
CA GLU A 53 3.54 12.77 3.47
C GLU A 53 4.49 13.31 2.39
N LEU A 54 4.60 12.64 1.25
CA LEU A 54 5.36 13.12 0.10
C LEU A 54 4.78 14.42 -0.44
N ASN A 55 3.48 14.51 -0.72
CA ASN A 55 2.88 15.74 -1.23
C ASN A 55 3.03 16.90 -0.22
N LEU A 56 2.95 16.61 1.08
CA LEU A 56 3.20 17.61 2.11
C LEU A 56 4.64 18.10 2.12
N ALA A 57 5.58 17.18 1.99
CA ALA A 57 6.99 17.52 1.89
C ALA A 57 7.26 18.38 0.64
N ILE A 58 6.65 18.06 -0.50
CA ILE A 58 6.79 18.84 -1.74
C ILE A 58 6.29 20.26 -1.54
N ASN A 59 5.10 20.44 -0.96
CA ASN A 59 4.55 21.78 -0.71
C ASN A 59 5.43 22.58 0.27
N LYS A 60 5.94 21.93 1.32
CA LYS A 60 6.87 22.57 2.26
C LYS A 60 8.19 22.98 1.59
N GLN A 61 8.73 22.14 0.70
CA GLN A 61 9.95 22.48 -0.03
C GLN A 61 9.74 23.58 -1.07
N LYS A 62 8.54 23.66 -1.65
CA LYS A 62 8.17 24.79 -2.50
C LYS A 62 8.12 26.11 -1.72
N GLU A 63 7.69 26.08 -0.46
CA GLU A 63 7.62 27.26 0.42
C GLU A 63 8.98 27.70 0.95
N ASN A 64 9.97 26.81 0.99
CA ASN A 64 11.31 27.10 1.50
C ASN A 64 12.37 27.25 0.40
N ASP A 65 11.97 27.42 -0.87
CA ASP A 65 12.88 27.51 -2.02
C ASP A 65 13.85 26.30 -2.16
N TRP A 66 13.32 25.09 -1.93
CA TRP A 66 14.01 23.80 -2.14
C TRP A 66 15.30 23.61 -1.34
N GLN A 67 15.38 24.22 -0.15
CA GLN A 67 16.61 24.21 0.66
C GLN A 67 16.96 22.84 1.27
N ASP A 68 15.99 21.91 1.37
CA ASP A 68 16.22 20.57 1.95
C ASP A 68 15.72 19.44 1.02
N PRO A 69 16.31 19.27 -0.17
CA PRO A 69 15.86 18.27 -1.16
C PRO A 69 15.90 16.84 -0.62
N GLN A 70 16.86 16.55 0.28
CA GLN A 70 17.00 15.24 0.94
C GLN A 70 15.71 14.75 1.62
N VAL A 71 14.86 15.68 2.10
CA VAL A 71 13.58 15.32 2.71
C VAL A 71 12.68 14.62 1.67
N LEU A 72 12.69 15.08 0.43
CA LEU A 72 11.88 14.53 -0.66
C LEU A 72 12.41 13.18 -1.11
N ILE A 73 13.73 13.07 -1.28
CA ILE A 73 14.43 11.81 -1.59
C ILE A 73 14.04 10.73 -0.57
N ASN A 74 14.15 11.06 0.72
CA ASN A 74 13.83 10.12 1.79
C ASN A 74 12.35 9.70 1.80
N GLN A 75 11.42 10.56 1.39
CA GLN A 75 10.00 10.21 1.31
C GLN A 75 9.70 9.35 0.09
N ILE A 76 10.28 9.67 -1.06
CA ILE A 76 10.20 8.84 -2.27
C ILE A 76 10.74 7.44 -1.97
N GLU A 77 11.90 7.34 -1.35
CA GLU A 77 12.52 6.03 -1.09
C GLU A 77 11.67 5.17 -0.13
N LYS A 78 11.06 5.76 0.89
CA LYS A 78 10.11 5.03 1.76
C LYS A 78 8.95 4.43 0.97
N ILE A 79 8.41 5.15 -0.01
CA ILE A 79 7.33 4.66 -0.87
C ILE A 79 7.86 3.52 -1.76
N ARG A 80 9.02 3.72 -2.39
CA ARG A 80 9.64 2.75 -3.28
C ARG A 80 9.94 1.43 -2.58
N VAL A 81 10.56 1.45 -1.39
CA VAL A 81 10.85 0.27 -0.58
C VAL A 81 9.58 -0.53 -0.31
N VAL A 82 8.48 0.13 0.04
CA VAL A 82 7.21 -0.56 0.31
C VAL A 82 6.68 -1.25 -0.94
N ILE A 83 6.79 -0.63 -2.13
CA ILE A 83 6.37 -1.26 -3.40
C ILE A 83 7.32 -2.41 -3.77
N VAL A 84 8.63 -2.24 -3.64
CA VAL A 84 9.63 -3.29 -3.90
C VAL A 84 9.33 -4.52 -3.03
N ASP A 85 9.17 -4.31 -1.73
CA ASP A 85 8.91 -5.39 -0.78
C ASP A 85 7.58 -6.10 -1.08
N SER A 86 6.52 -5.34 -1.36
CA SER A 86 5.18 -5.91 -1.51
C SER A 86 4.86 -6.46 -2.89
N VAL A 87 5.49 -5.94 -3.95
CA VAL A 87 5.12 -6.25 -5.35
C VAL A 87 6.23 -6.94 -6.12
N ILE A 88 7.49 -6.64 -5.83
CA ILE A 88 8.64 -7.19 -6.56
C ILE A 88 9.17 -8.44 -5.86
N THR A 89 9.41 -8.35 -4.55
CA THR A 89 9.94 -9.49 -3.76
C THR A 89 8.85 -10.43 -3.23
N ASN A 90 7.56 -10.09 -3.45
CA ASN A 90 6.39 -10.84 -2.98
C ASN A 90 6.41 -11.14 -1.47
N ASN A 91 6.62 -10.11 -0.64
CA ASN A 91 6.61 -10.25 0.82
C ASN A 91 5.24 -10.65 1.41
N PHE A 92 5.15 -10.63 2.75
CA PHE A 92 3.95 -10.91 3.54
C PHE A 92 2.65 -10.25 3.03
N ALA A 93 2.71 -8.98 2.60
CA ALA A 93 1.52 -8.21 2.21
C ALA A 93 1.10 -8.48 0.76
N SER A 94 1.95 -9.07 -0.07
CA SER A 94 1.70 -9.28 -1.51
C SER A 94 0.41 -10.07 -1.82
N SER A 95 -0.02 -10.94 -0.91
CA SER A 95 -1.16 -11.84 -1.14
C SER A 95 -2.52 -11.16 -1.14
N VAL A 96 -2.63 -9.91 -0.67
CA VAL A 96 -3.90 -9.16 -0.75
C VAL A 96 -4.02 -8.33 -2.01
N LEU A 97 -2.96 -8.23 -2.81
CA LEU A 97 -2.97 -7.56 -4.10
C LEU A 97 -3.35 -8.53 -5.22
N ASN A 98 -4.27 -8.12 -6.07
CA ASN A 98 -4.48 -8.79 -7.37
C ASN A 98 -3.44 -8.35 -8.40
N ASP A 99 -3.37 -9.04 -9.55
CA ASP A 99 -2.35 -8.76 -10.57
C ASP A 99 -2.47 -7.35 -11.16
N GLY A 100 -3.70 -6.84 -11.34
CA GLY A 100 -3.92 -5.46 -11.81
C GLY A 100 -3.42 -4.42 -10.81
N GLU A 101 -3.64 -4.66 -9.51
CA GLU A 101 -3.14 -3.79 -8.44
C GLU A 101 -1.60 -3.81 -8.37
N LYS A 102 -0.97 -4.98 -8.55
CA LYS A 102 0.49 -5.11 -8.63
C LYS A 102 1.05 -4.32 -9.81
N GLU A 103 0.46 -4.45 -10.99
CA GLU A 103 0.91 -3.73 -12.18
C GLU A 103 0.75 -2.20 -12.03
N MET A 104 -0.34 -1.76 -11.41
CA MET A 104 -0.54 -0.35 -11.08
C MET A 104 0.54 0.19 -10.14
N LEU A 105 0.85 -0.55 -9.06
CA LEU A 105 1.91 -0.15 -8.13
C LEU A 105 3.30 -0.18 -8.78
N ARG A 106 3.57 -1.11 -9.71
CA ARG A 106 4.82 -1.12 -10.51
C ARG A 106 4.95 0.13 -11.37
N ARG A 107 3.88 0.57 -12.02
CA ARG A 107 3.89 1.81 -12.81
C ARG A 107 4.13 3.03 -11.92
N ILE A 108 3.44 3.13 -10.78
CA ILE A 108 3.69 4.20 -9.79
C ILE A 108 5.15 4.19 -9.34
N PHE A 109 5.72 3.02 -9.05
CA PHE A 109 7.14 2.88 -8.70
C PHE A 109 8.07 3.41 -9.80
N ASN A 110 7.77 3.14 -11.07
CA ASN A 110 8.59 3.63 -12.19
C ASN A 110 8.52 5.16 -12.35
N PHE A 111 7.38 5.79 -12.02
CA PHE A 111 7.25 7.25 -11.99
C PHE A 111 7.82 7.90 -10.73
N LEU A 112 8.08 7.12 -9.68
CA LEU A 112 8.83 7.57 -8.51
C LEU A 112 10.29 7.14 -8.68
N GLU A 113 10.86 7.42 -9.86
CA GLU A 113 12.27 7.18 -10.14
C GLU A 113 13.12 7.85 -9.05
N PRO A 114 14.22 7.23 -8.58
CA PRO A 114 15.10 7.87 -7.62
C PRO A 114 15.55 9.22 -8.18
N LEU A 115 15.31 10.25 -7.39
CA LEU A 115 15.84 11.59 -7.59
C LEU A 115 16.86 11.86 -6.50
N PRO A 116 17.93 12.59 -6.81
CA PRO A 116 18.48 12.88 -8.14
C PRO A 116 18.93 11.63 -8.90
N LYS A 117 19.18 11.79 -10.20
CA LYS A 117 19.64 10.72 -11.09
C LYS A 117 21.14 10.39 -10.95
N THR A 118 21.77 10.79 -9.84
CA THR A 118 23.22 10.73 -9.63
C THR A 118 23.62 9.93 -8.38
N ASP A 119 24.93 9.76 -8.17
CA ASP A 119 25.52 8.70 -7.33
C ASP A 119 25.31 8.87 -5.80
N LEU A 120 25.23 7.73 -5.12
CA LEU A 120 24.75 7.47 -3.74
C LEU A 120 25.41 8.21 -2.55
N PHE A 121 26.36 9.14 -2.73
CA PHE A 121 27.22 9.61 -1.62
C PHE A 121 27.42 11.13 -1.50
N GLU A 122 26.64 11.96 -2.21
CA GLU A 122 26.72 13.42 -2.07
C GLU A 122 25.41 14.02 -1.51
N VAL A 123 25.53 15.12 -0.76
CA VAL A 123 24.36 15.95 -0.42
C VAL A 123 24.02 16.71 -1.69
N GLU A 124 23.15 16.14 -2.51
CA GLU A 124 22.96 16.60 -3.87
C GLU A 124 22.17 17.91 -3.93
N GLU A 125 22.67 18.83 -4.76
CA GLU A 125 21.95 20.02 -5.19
C GLU A 125 21.02 19.63 -6.35
N TRP A 126 19.73 19.92 -6.21
CA TRP A 126 18.77 19.70 -7.28
C TRP A 126 18.99 20.70 -8.40
N ASP A 127 19.00 20.19 -9.64
CA ASP A 127 18.93 21.06 -10.79
C ASP A 127 17.48 21.48 -11.10
N GLU A 128 17.32 22.31 -12.13
CA GLU A 128 16.01 22.79 -12.56
C GLU A 128 15.11 21.63 -13.03
N ALA A 129 15.68 20.58 -13.64
CA ALA A 129 14.94 19.43 -14.15
C ALA A 129 14.44 18.53 -13.01
N ASP A 130 15.24 18.30 -11.98
CA ASP A 130 14.83 17.58 -10.76
C ASP A 130 13.69 18.31 -10.05
N THR A 131 13.81 19.63 -9.95
CA THR A 131 12.79 20.49 -9.36
C THR A 131 11.48 20.46 -10.17
N GLU A 132 11.56 20.60 -11.49
CA GLU A 132 10.40 20.52 -12.38
C GLU A 132 9.73 19.14 -12.29
N TYR A 133 10.52 18.07 -12.26
CA TYR A 133 10.01 16.71 -12.12
C TYR A 133 9.22 16.56 -10.82
N ILE A 134 9.78 16.99 -9.68
CA ILE A 134 9.05 16.85 -8.42
C ILE A 134 7.79 17.69 -8.37
N ILE A 135 7.78 18.86 -9.01
CA ILE A 135 6.60 19.72 -9.08
C ILE A 135 5.48 18.98 -9.84
N ARG A 136 5.82 18.28 -10.93
CA ARG A 136 4.88 17.44 -11.68
C ARG A 136 4.35 16.28 -10.83
N ILE A 137 5.21 15.62 -10.04
CA ILE A 137 4.79 14.59 -9.07
C ILE A 137 3.81 15.18 -8.04
N GLY A 138 4.12 16.33 -7.43
CA GLY A 138 3.25 17.00 -6.45
C GLY A 138 1.90 17.40 -7.03
N LYS A 139 1.87 17.88 -8.28
CA LYS A 139 0.64 18.16 -9.03
C LYS A 139 -0.22 16.91 -9.18
N VAL A 140 0.38 15.80 -9.61
CA VAL A 140 -0.31 14.53 -9.80
C VAL A 140 -0.83 13.93 -8.49
N LEU A 141 -0.04 14.00 -7.41
CA LEU A 141 -0.48 13.62 -6.06
C LEU A 141 -1.70 14.44 -5.63
N SER A 142 -1.66 15.75 -5.83
CA SER A 142 -2.77 16.64 -5.49
C SER A 142 -4.03 16.34 -6.30
N LEU A 143 -3.90 16.11 -7.63
CA LEU A 143 -5.00 15.67 -8.50
C LEU A 143 -5.60 14.33 -8.09
N SER A 144 -4.82 13.51 -7.37
CA SER A 144 -5.23 12.20 -6.87
C SER A 144 -5.65 12.22 -5.40
N ASN A 145 -6.00 13.41 -4.89
CA ASN A 145 -6.48 13.64 -3.52
C ASN A 145 -5.48 13.26 -2.42
N TYR A 146 -4.17 13.32 -2.68
CA TYR A 146 -3.13 13.20 -1.65
C TYR A 146 -2.85 14.55 -0.96
N THR A 147 -3.89 15.24 -0.48
CA THR A 147 -3.77 16.56 0.18
C THR A 147 -4.09 16.47 1.68
N THR A 148 -3.63 17.42 2.48
CA THR A 148 -3.93 17.53 3.93
C THR A 148 -5.42 17.50 4.23
N ASN A 149 -6.20 18.19 3.42
CA ASN A 149 -7.64 18.34 3.62
C ASN A 149 -8.43 17.09 3.18
N SER A 150 -7.75 16.15 2.52
CA SER A 150 -8.36 14.96 1.94
C SER A 150 -7.71 13.69 2.48
N PHE A 151 -7.49 13.59 3.80
CA PHE A 151 -7.11 12.34 4.45
C PHE A 151 -8.40 11.56 4.85
N PRO A 152 -9.06 10.84 3.93
CA PRO A 152 -10.33 10.20 4.20
C PRO A 152 -10.14 9.03 5.16
N LYS A 153 -11.28 8.49 5.61
CA LYS A 153 -11.34 7.19 6.25
C LYS A 153 -10.70 6.13 5.34
N GLN A 154 -9.52 5.68 5.72
CA GLN A 154 -8.71 4.74 4.96
C GLN A 154 -9.34 3.35 5.06
N ASN A 155 -9.89 2.86 3.95
CA ASN A 155 -10.28 1.47 3.79
C ASN A 155 -9.77 0.96 2.44
N TRP A 156 -9.65 -0.36 2.30
CA TRP A 156 -9.01 -0.98 1.14
C TRP A 156 -9.57 -0.54 -0.22
N ASN A 157 -10.90 -0.48 -0.37
CA ASN A 157 -11.51 -0.09 -1.64
C ASN A 157 -11.22 1.37 -1.99
N THR A 158 -11.22 2.26 -0.99
CA THR A 158 -10.90 3.67 -1.20
C THR A 158 -9.45 3.86 -1.62
N ILE A 159 -8.49 3.19 -0.97
CA ILE A 159 -7.06 3.36 -1.32
C ILE A 159 -6.74 2.79 -2.71
N VAL A 160 -7.32 1.64 -3.08
CA VAL A 160 -7.08 1.05 -4.40
C VAL A 160 -7.60 1.95 -5.52
N LYS A 161 -8.78 2.56 -5.33
CA LYS A 161 -9.30 3.57 -6.26
C LYS A 161 -8.40 4.80 -6.35
N GLN A 162 -7.82 5.22 -5.22
CA GLN A 162 -6.91 6.35 -5.17
C GLN A 162 -5.61 6.08 -5.91
N TRP A 163 -5.05 4.87 -5.77
CA TRP A 163 -3.90 4.42 -6.56
C TRP A 163 -4.22 4.39 -8.06
N ALA A 164 -5.42 3.96 -8.44
CA ALA A 164 -5.84 3.93 -9.85
C ALA A 164 -5.94 5.34 -10.44
N GLN A 165 -6.43 6.30 -9.64
CA GLN A 165 -6.44 7.70 -10.02
C GLN A 165 -5.01 8.24 -10.17
N LEU A 166 -4.12 7.91 -9.22
CA LEU A 166 -2.71 8.30 -9.25
C LEU A 166 -2.00 7.78 -10.50
N ASP A 167 -2.07 6.48 -10.77
CA ASP A 167 -1.48 5.85 -11.94
C ASP A 167 -1.97 6.49 -13.24
N LYS A 168 -3.28 6.75 -13.36
CA LYS A 168 -3.86 7.43 -14.52
C LYS A 168 -3.32 8.86 -14.66
N SER A 169 -3.26 9.62 -13.56
CA SER A 169 -2.77 10.99 -13.58
C SER A 169 -1.27 11.07 -13.92
N LEU A 170 -0.47 10.11 -13.44
CA LEU A 170 0.94 10.00 -13.80
C LEU A 170 1.10 9.72 -15.30
N ALA A 171 0.35 8.74 -15.83
CA ALA A 171 0.39 8.43 -17.25
C ALA A 171 -0.03 9.61 -18.13
N ILE A 172 -0.96 10.46 -17.68
CA ILE A 172 -1.36 11.67 -18.42
C ILE A 172 -0.29 12.74 -18.32
N GLU A 173 0.29 12.98 -17.15
CA GLU A 173 1.26 14.06 -16.95
C GLU A 173 2.58 13.77 -17.65
N PHE A 174 3.07 12.51 -17.63
CA PHE A 174 4.41 12.15 -18.06
C PHE A 174 4.51 11.54 -19.47
N ASN A 175 3.40 11.22 -20.13
CA ASN A 175 3.38 10.79 -21.55
C ASN A 175 2.90 11.88 -22.51
N GLN A 176 2.81 13.13 -22.05
CA GLN A 176 2.67 14.32 -22.89
C GLN A 176 4.05 14.76 -23.39
#